data_AF-A0A5C8BDJ6-F1
#
_entry.id   AF-A0A5C8BDJ6-F1
#
_cell.length_a   1.000
_cell.length_b   1.000
_cell.length_c   1.000
_cell.angle_alpha   90.00
_cell.angle_beta   90.00
_cell.angle_gamma   90.00
#
_symmetry.space_group_name_H-M   'P 1'
#
loop_
_entity.id
_entity.type
_entity.pdbx_description
1 polymer ?
#
loop_
_entity_poly.entity_id
_entity_poly.type
_entity_poly.pdbx_seq_one_letter_code
_entity_poly.pdbx_strand_id
1 'polypeptide(L)'
;MVSSIFRGNLMADFEPKVRITVPAYIQDILNTDMYDFDLTKNKICNEIFFAFHQSHNEQAKRFRLQESTILQFTLSNENLDLFIKLTDQVNFTNKAEFFRQMFFDYCSQPRYVRELSLNEKSIKLVNKAIKEQKQLRIRYKDGLRLVEPYALLKSDNETRNYVYVYCHNKHDYCIYRLANIEAVSITANAFEHYDQSLIDGIRHNFDPFLSYGQTVKARLTEAGFQIYERNITHRPQIIKQDGNTYEFECSAIRAKLYFPKFFGEVEILEPLELREWFKNGIKNMMNVYQVNGG
;
A
#
# COMPACT_ATOMS: atom_id res chain seq x y z
N MET A 1 52.45 34.87 5.74
CA MET A 1 52.66 34.36 4.36
C MET A 1 52.18 32.92 4.32
N VAL A 2 50.89 32.77 3.97
CA VAL A 2 50.41 32.16 2.71
C VAL A 2 50.76 30.68 2.60
N SER A 3 49.77 29.85 2.92
CA SER A 3 49.50 28.62 2.16
C SER A 3 48.03 28.27 2.38
N SER A 4 47.17 29.06 1.74
CA SER A 4 45.79 28.71 1.47
C SER A 4 45.79 27.60 0.41
N ILE A 5 45.70 26.34 0.85
CA ILE A 5 45.51 25.21 -0.06
C ILE A 5 44.05 24.76 0.08
N PHE A 6 43.27 25.18 -0.90
CA PHE A 6 42.04 24.55 -1.39
C PHE A 6 41.03 24.08 -0.34
N ARG A 7 40.22 25.02 0.17
CA ARG A 7 38.78 24.74 0.34
C ARG A 7 38.12 24.82 -1.05
N GLY A 8 38.41 23.82 -1.89
CA GLY A 8 37.58 23.55 -3.06
C GLY A 8 36.18 23.19 -2.59
N ASN A 9 35.18 23.68 -3.31
CA ASN A 9 33.78 23.44 -3.01
C ASN A 9 33.54 21.91 -3.03
N LEU A 10 33.43 21.25 -1.86
CA LEU A 10 33.25 19.79 -1.76
C LEU A 10 31.99 19.30 -2.53
N MET A 11 31.08 20.23 -2.82
CA MET A 11 29.84 20.04 -3.58
C MET A 11 30.02 20.05 -5.12
N ALA A 12 31.16 20.49 -5.66
CA ALA A 12 31.33 20.69 -7.11
C ALA A 12 31.64 19.41 -7.90
N ASP A 13 32.02 18.31 -7.23
CA ASP A 13 32.51 17.09 -7.90
C ASP A 13 31.52 15.91 -7.91
N PHE A 14 30.30 16.08 -7.37
CA PHE A 14 29.27 15.03 -7.41
C PHE A 14 28.20 15.32 -8.46
N GLU A 15 28.21 14.54 -9.55
CA GLU A 15 27.13 14.56 -10.54
C GLU A 15 25.86 13.93 -9.92
N PRO A 16 24.73 14.65 -9.82
CA PRO A 16 23.50 14.12 -9.24
C PRO A 16 22.82 13.10 -10.16
N LYS A 17 23.26 13.02 -11.42
CA LYS A 17 22.71 12.13 -12.42
C LYS A 17 23.30 10.73 -12.27
N VAL A 18 22.41 9.77 -12.06
CA VAL A 18 22.76 8.35 -12.04
C VAL A 18 22.37 7.76 -13.39
N ARG A 19 23.32 7.07 -14.05
CA ARG A 19 23.09 6.31 -15.29
C ARG A 19 23.73 4.94 -15.15
N ILE A 20 22.91 3.90 -15.11
CA ILE A 20 23.35 2.52 -14.92
C ILE A 20 22.67 1.59 -15.90
N THR A 21 23.34 0.48 -16.22
CA THR A 21 22.74 -0.65 -16.94
C THR A 21 22.17 -1.63 -15.93
N VAL A 22 20.90 -2.00 -16.08
CA VAL A 22 20.16 -2.94 -15.22
C VAL A 22 19.54 -4.06 -16.06
N PRO A 23 19.25 -5.25 -15.49
CA PRO A 23 18.41 -6.24 -16.15
C PRO A 23 17.04 -5.69 -16.58
N ALA A 24 16.52 -6.13 -17.74
CA ALA A 24 15.26 -5.61 -18.30
C ALA A 24 14.06 -5.73 -17.33
N TYR A 25 13.93 -6.84 -16.60
CA TYR A 25 12.84 -7.05 -15.65
C TYR A 25 12.78 -6.00 -14.51
N ILE A 26 13.92 -5.37 -14.16
CA ILE A 26 13.92 -4.28 -13.16
C ILE A 26 13.12 -3.10 -13.72
N GLN A 27 13.34 -2.76 -15.00
CA GLN A 27 12.60 -1.68 -15.65
C GLN A 27 11.10 -2.01 -15.74
N ASP A 28 10.75 -3.26 -16.02
CA ASP A 28 9.34 -3.69 -16.10
C ASP A 28 8.64 -3.55 -14.74
N ILE A 29 9.27 -4.04 -13.66
CA ILE A 29 8.73 -3.90 -12.30
C ILE A 29 8.60 -2.43 -11.91
N LEU A 30 9.61 -1.60 -12.21
CA LEU A 30 9.54 -0.17 -11.95
C LEU A 30 8.41 0.50 -12.74
N ASN A 31 8.19 0.12 -14.00
CA ASN A 31 7.10 0.67 -14.81
C ASN A 31 5.73 0.28 -14.24
N THR A 32 5.56 -0.97 -13.81
CA THR A 32 4.33 -1.42 -13.13
C THR A 32 4.10 -0.63 -11.85
N ASP A 33 5.12 -0.51 -10.99
CA ASP A 33 5.01 0.21 -9.72
C ASP A 33 4.80 1.73 -9.94
N MET A 34 5.40 2.32 -10.97
CA MET A 34 5.14 3.72 -11.37
C MET A 34 3.67 3.94 -11.72
N TYR A 35 3.06 3.03 -12.48
CA TYR A 35 1.65 3.09 -12.82
C TYR A 35 0.76 2.85 -11.59
N ASP A 36 1.03 1.78 -10.85
CA ASP A 36 0.23 1.33 -9.70
C ASP A 36 0.21 2.32 -8.52
N PHE A 37 1.34 3.00 -8.30
CA PHE A 37 1.53 3.95 -7.20
C PHE A 37 1.50 5.42 -7.65
N ASP A 38 1.22 5.67 -8.93
CA ASP A 38 1.17 7.01 -9.52
C ASP A 38 2.44 7.84 -9.24
N LEU A 39 3.59 7.26 -9.58
CA LEU A 39 4.91 7.87 -9.37
C LEU A 39 5.63 8.10 -10.69
N THR A 40 6.27 9.26 -10.78
CA THR A 40 7.22 9.50 -11.88
C THR A 40 8.47 8.64 -11.69
N LYS A 41 9.15 8.34 -12.80
CA LYS A 41 10.44 7.62 -12.79
C LYS A 41 11.47 8.25 -11.85
N ASN A 42 11.56 9.57 -11.82
CA ASN A 42 12.52 10.25 -10.95
C ASN A 42 12.13 10.11 -9.47
N LYS A 43 10.84 10.20 -9.15
CA LYS A 43 10.33 10.06 -7.78
C LYS A 43 10.56 8.64 -7.26
N ILE A 44 10.14 7.61 -7.99
CA ILE A 44 10.30 6.21 -7.54
C ILE A 44 11.78 5.86 -7.32
N CYS A 45 12.70 6.26 -8.22
CA CYS A 45 14.12 6.00 -8.04
C CYS A 45 14.70 6.69 -6.79
N ASN A 46 14.21 7.90 -6.47
CA ASN A 46 14.63 8.63 -5.27
C ASN A 46 14.04 8.03 -3.99
N GLU A 47 12.80 7.56 -3.99
CA GLU A 47 12.23 6.87 -2.81
C GLU A 47 12.93 5.54 -2.57
N ILE A 48 13.24 4.77 -3.63
CA ILE A 48 14.04 3.54 -3.52
C ILE A 48 15.43 3.86 -2.97
N PHE A 49 16.09 4.90 -3.48
CA PHE A 49 17.39 5.30 -2.92
C PHE A 49 17.29 5.63 -1.44
N PHE A 50 16.31 6.44 -1.04
CA PHE A 50 16.12 6.82 0.35
C PHE A 50 15.85 5.61 1.25
N ALA A 51 15.17 4.58 0.75
CA ALA A 51 14.88 3.39 1.54
C ALA A 51 16.06 2.42 1.68
N PHE A 52 16.97 2.42 0.71
CA PHE A 52 18.03 1.40 0.61
C PHE A 52 19.46 1.95 0.69
N HIS A 53 19.66 3.27 0.79
CA HIS A 53 21.02 3.83 0.75
C HIS A 53 21.94 3.32 1.87
N GLN A 54 21.39 2.92 3.03
CA GLN A 54 22.16 2.35 4.13
C GLN A 54 22.40 0.83 4.00
N SER A 55 21.70 0.16 3.09
CA SER A 55 21.72 -1.30 2.93
C SER A 55 22.92 -1.77 2.10
N HIS A 56 24.11 -1.23 2.37
CA HIS A 56 25.32 -1.62 1.64
C HIS A 56 25.75 -3.04 2.06
N ASN A 57 25.68 -3.98 1.12
CA ASN A 57 26.23 -5.32 1.29
C ASN A 57 27.55 -5.42 0.53
N GLU A 58 28.66 -5.71 1.24
CA GLU A 58 29.98 -5.91 0.64
C GLU A 58 30.04 -7.11 -0.34
N GLN A 59 29.10 -8.05 -0.23
CA GLN A 59 28.96 -9.20 -1.13
C GLN A 59 27.94 -8.93 -2.24
N ALA A 60 28.15 -7.87 -3.03
CA ALA A 60 27.30 -7.57 -4.18
C ALA A 60 27.19 -8.78 -5.12
N LYS A 61 25.95 -9.18 -5.45
CA LYS A 61 25.71 -10.32 -6.33
C LYS A 61 26.12 -9.94 -7.75
N ARG A 62 27.03 -10.71 -8.36
CA ARG A 62 27.40 -10.51 -9.76
C ARG A 62 26.20 -10.80 -10.67
N PHE A 63 25.63 -9.77 -11.27
CA PHE A 63 24.53 -9.91 -12.24
C PHE A 63 25.05 -10.37 -13.59
N ARG A 64 24.48 -11.46 -14.15
CA ARG A 64 24.64 -11.78 -15.58
C ARG A 64 23.63 -10.96 -16.38
N LEU A 65 24.10 -9.93 -17.07
CA LEU A 65 23.30 -9.08 -17.94
C LEU A 65 23.09 -9.78 -19.29
N GLN A 66 22.14 -10.72 -19.38
CA GLN A 66 21.77 -11.33 -20.67
C GLN A 66 20.79 -10.45 -21.46
N GLU A 67 19.87 -9.77 -20.76
CA GLU A 67 18.99 -8.72 -21.31
C GLU A 67 19.02 -7.51 -20.39
N SER A 68 19.48 -6.37 -20.91
CA SER A 68 19.71 -5.18 -20.08
C SER A 68 19.28 -3.89 -20.75
N THR A 69 18.96 -2.90 -19.93
CA THR A 69 18.51 -1.57 -20.35
C THR A 69 19.19 -0.49 -19.50
N ILE A 70 19.15 0.75 -19.99
CA ILE A 70 19.71 1.90 -19.29
C ILE A 70 18.65 2.51 -18.40
N LEU A 71 18.88 2.46 -17.09
CA LEU A 71 18.14 3.23 -16.10
C LEU A 71 18.90 4.52 -15.80
N GLN A 72 18.20 5.65 -15.94
CA GLN A 72 18.78 6.98 -15.73
C GLN A 72 17.81 7.87 -14.95
N PHE A 73 18.28 8.49 -13.86
CA PHE A 73 17.52 9.42 -13.04
C PHE A 73 18.46 10.45 -12.38
N THR A 74 17.90 11.45 -11.72
CA THR A 74 18.65 12.48 -10.99
C THR A 74 18.30 12.39 -9.51
N LEU A 75 19.31 12.26 -8.65
CA LEU A 75 19.15 12.36 -7.20
C LEU A 75 18.57 13.73 -6.84
N SER A 76 17.57 13.73 -5.97
CA SER A 76 17.11 14.95 -5.29
C SER A 76 18.24 15.51 -4.43
N ASN A 77 18.18 16.81 -4.09
CA ASN A 77 19.20 17.43 -3.24
C ASN A 77 19.39 16.68 -1.91
N GLU A 78 18.29 16.27 -1.28
CA GLU A 78 18.32 15.46 -0.04
C GLU A 78 19.06 14.13 -0.26
N ASN A 79 18.75 13.41 -1.33
CA ASN A 79 19.39 12.13 -1.61
C ASN A 79 20.84 12.27 -2.08
N LEU A 80 21.19 13.38 -2.72
CA LEU A 80 22.57 13.72 -3.06
C LEU A 80 23.39 13.90 -1.77
N ASP A 81 22.88 14.65 -0.80
CA ASP A 81 23.53 14.83 0.50
C ASP A 81 23.72 13.50 1.24
N LEU A 82 22.72 12.61 1.19
CA LEU A 82 22.81 11.26 1.75
C LEU A 82 23.86 10.42 1.02
N PHE A 83 23.94 10.51 -0.30
CA PHE A 83 24.92 9.79 -1.11
C PHE A 83 26.35 10.25 -0.83
N ILE A 84 26.58 11.57 -0.74
CA ILE A 84 27.89 12.14 -0.40
C ILE A 84 28.34 11.63 0.96
N LYS A 85 27.48 11.71 1.99
CA LYS A 85 27.79 11.18 3.33
C LYS A 85 28.14 9.70 3.32
N LEU A 86 27.45 8.90 2.50
CA LEU A 86 27.73 7.48 2.36
C LEU A 86 29.10 7.23 1.71
N THR A 87 29.49 8.05 0.74
CA THR A 87 30.81 7.93 0.08
C THR A 87 31.98 8.29 0.99
N ASP A 88 31.74 9.11 2.03
CA ASP A 88 32.75 9.38 3.07
C ASP A 88 32.99 8.16 3.98
N GLN A 89 31.99 7.27 4.09
CA GLN A 89 32.00 6.10 4.99
C GLN A 89 32.37 4.80 4.27
N VAL A 90 32.01 4.69 2.99
CA VAL A 90 32.14 3.49 2.19
C VAL A 90 32.98 3.79 0.95
N ASN A 91 34.08 3.05 0.79
CA ASN A 91 34.89 3.15 -0.42
C ASN A 91 34.25 2.34 -1.55
N PHE A 92 33.46 3.00 -2.39
CA PHE A 92 32.81 2.36 -3.53
C PHE A 92 33.82 1.95 -4.60
N THR A 93 34.12 0.66 -4.69
CA THR A 93 34.89 0.11 -5.82
C THR A 93 34.13 0.26 -7.15
N ASN A 94 32.80 0.21 -7.11
CA ASN A 94 31.94 0.41 -8.29
C ASN A 94 30.57 1.00 -7.91
N LYS A 95 30.40 2.31 -8.14
CA LYS A 95 29.12 3.02 -7.90
C LYS A 95 27.94 2.41 -8.66
N ALA A 96 28.15 1.94 -9.90
CA ALA A 96 27.06 1.37 -10.70
C ALA A 96 26.57 0.03 -10.11
N GLU A 97 27.45 -0.76 -9.50
CA GLU A 97 27.07 -2.01 -8.84
C GLU A 97 26.22 -1.76 -7.59
N PHE A 98 26.57 -0.75 -6.81
CA PHE A 98 25.76 -0.33 -5.66
C PHE A 98 24.32 -0.02 -6.07
N PHE A 99 24.11 0.87 -7.05
CA PHE A 99 22.75 1.19 -7.50
C PHE A 99 22.04 -0.03 -8.12
N ARG A 100 22.75 -0.89 -8.88
CA ARG A 100 22.16 -2.14 -9.39
C ARG A 100 21.66 -3.05 -8.27
N GLN A 101 22.47 -3.27 -7.24
CA GLN A 101 22.12 -4.09 -6.09
C GLN A 101 20.91 -3.49 -5.35
N MET A 102 20.89 -2.18 -5.17
CA MET A 102 19.78 -1.44 -4.56
C MET A 102 18.45 -1.67 -5.30
N PHE A 103 18.42 -1.53 -6.63
CA PHE A 103 17.21 -1.79 -7.41
C PHE A 103 16.84 -3.28 -7.43
N PHE A 104 17.83 -4.18 -7.42
CA PHE A 104 17.58 -5.61 -7.29
C PHE A 104 16.89 -5.95 -5.97
N ASP A 105 17.40 -5.43 -4.85
CA ASP A 105 16.85 -5.68 -3.52
C ASP A 105 15.41 -5.19 -3.44
N TYR A 106 15.13 -3.98 -3.95
CA TYR A 106 13.78 -3.47 -4.10
C TYR A 106 12.89 -4.39 -4.95
N CYS A 107 13.31 -4.74 -6.17
CA CYS A 107 12.50 -5.56 -7.08
C CYS A 107 12.29 -7.00 -6.59
N SER A 108 13.17 -7.51 -5.72
CA SER A 108 13.05 -8.84 -5.12
C SER A 108 11.98 -8.93 -4.04
N GLN A 109 11.51 -7.78 -3.52
CA GLN A 109 10.47 -7.73 -2.50
C GLN A 109 9.07 -7.98 -3.08
N PRO A 110 8.16 -8.63 -2.32
CA PRO A 110 6.74 -8.67 -2.66
C PRO A 110 6.15 -7.26 -2.81
N ARG A 111 5.12 -7.11 -3.66
CA ARG A 111 4.49 -5.81 -3.98
C ARG A 111 4.12 -4.97 -2.75
N TYR A 112 3.52 -5.58 -1.72
CA TYR A 112 3.15 -4.86 -0.50
C TYR A 112 4.38 -4.37 0.28
N VAL A 113 5.51 -5.08 0.25
CA VAL A 113 6.75 -4.62 0.89
C VAL A 113 7.38 -3.49 0.09
N ARG A 114 7.32 -3.57 -1.25
CA ARG A 114 7.75 -2.46 -2.12
C ARG A 114 6.98 -1.17 -1.84
N GLU A 115 5.65 -1.26 -1.67
CA GLU A 115 4.82 -0.11 -1.28
C GLU A 115 5.30 0.52 0.04
N LEU A 116 5.73 -0.29 1.02
CA LEU A 116 6.29 0.21 2.28
C LEU A 116 7.62 0.95 2.04
N SER A 117 8.54 0.36 1.28
CA SER A 117 9.83 0.97 0.94
C SER A 117 9.64 2.34 0.25
N LEU A 118 8.71 2.43 -0.70
CA LEU A 118 8.42 3.69 -1.41
C LEU A 118 7.79 4.78 -0.51
N ASN A 119 7.25 4.40 0.65
CA ASN A 119 6.57 5.31 1.57
C ASN A 119 7.30 5.46 2.90
N GLU A 120 8.59 5.11 2.97
CA GLU A 120 9.34 5.03 4.22
C GLU A 120 9.30 6.34 5.03
N LYS A 121 9.42 7.50 4.37
CA LYS A 121 9.33 8.81 5.03
C LYS A 121 7.97 9.00 5.73
N SER A 122 6.89 8.74 5.01
CA SER A 122 5.51 8.82 5.53
C SER A 122 5.28 7.82 6.66
N ILE A 123 5.75 6.58 6.51
CA ILE A 123 5.61 5.52 7.52
C ILE A 123 6.34 5.87 8.80
N LYS A 124 7.56 6.42 8.73
CA LYS A 124 8.31 6.88 9.91
C LYS A 124 7.48 7.90 10.72
N LEU A 125 6.82 8.83 10.04
CA LEU A 125 5.94 9.82 10.69
C LEU A 125 4.67 9.18 11.25
N VAL A 126 4.03 8.27 10.52
CA VAL A 126 2.84 7.53 10.99
C VAL A 126 3.16 6.71 12.24
N ASN A 127 4.23 5.91 12.22
CA ASN A 127 4.62 5.10 13.36
C ASN A 127 5.03 5.94 14.56
N LYS A 128 5.72 7.07 14.34
CA LYS A 128 6.04 8.03 15.41
C LYS A 128 4.76 8.58 16.04
N ALA A 129 3.80 9.01 15.22
CA ALA A 129 2.51 9.52 15.68
C ALA A 129 1.68 8.47 16.44
N ILE A 130 1.66 7.21 16.00
CA ILE A 130 1.03 6.10 16.73
C ILE A 130 1.69 5.94 18.11
N LYS A 131 3.02 5.88 18.16
CA LYS A 131 3.79 5.68 19.39
C LYS A 131 3.60 6.83 20.39
N GLU A 132 3.58 8.07 19.90
CA GLU A 132 3.46 9.29 20.70
C GLU A 132 1.99 9.70 20.93
N GLN A 133 1.03 8.95 20.39
CA GLN A 133 -0.40 9.24 20.41
C GLN A 133 -0.73 10.67 19.94
N LYS A 134 -0.13 11.07 18.81
CA LYS A 134 -0.27 12.40 18.21
C LYS A 134 -1.06 12.36 16.92
N GLN A 135 -1.97 13.32 16.73
CA GLN A 135 -2.75 13.42 15.49
C GLN A 135 -1.84 13.76 14.31
N LEU A 136 -2.24 13.32 13.11
CA LEU A 136 -1.61 13.62 11.84
C LEU A 136 -2.49 14.55 11.00
N ARG A 137 -1.85 15.44 10.24
CA ARG A 137 -2.43 15.97 9.00
C ARG A 137 -1.88 15.18 7.83
N ILE A 138 -2.79 14.59 7.06
CA ILE A 138 -2.46 13.87 5.83
C ILE A 138 -3.09 14.55 4.62
N ARG A 139 -2.40 14.52 3.49
CA ARG A 139 -3.01 14.76 2.18
C ARG A 139 -3.35 13.41 1.58
N TYR A 140 -4.63 13.19 1.31
CA TYR A 140 -5.15 11.92 0.81
C TYR A 140 -6.01 12.19 -0.41
N LYS A 141 -5.60 11.80 -1.62
CA LYS A 141 -6.33 11.92 -2.91
C LYS A 141 -7.29 13.12 -3.06
N ASP A 142 -8.44 13.04 -2.42
CA ASP A 142 -9.58 13.95 -2.48
C ASP A 142 -9.49 15.14 -1.50
N GLY A 143 -8.47 15.21 -0.64
CA GLY A 143 -8.21 16.41 0.16
C GLY A 143 -7.33 16.21 1.39
N LEU A 144 -7.26 17.27 2.20
CA LEU A 144 -6.60 17.24 3.50
C LEU A 144 -7.48 16.57 4.55
N ARG A 145 -6.87 15.78 5.42
CA ARG A 145 -7.54 15.11 6.54
C ARG A 145 -6.76 15.32 7.83
N LEU A 146 -7.49 15.54 8.93
CA LEU A 146 -6.97 15.45 10.29
C LEU A 146 -7.36 14.08 10.85
N VAL A 147 -6.36 13.29 11.26
CA VAL A 147 -6.57 11.89 11.62
C VAL A 147 -5.77 11.48 12.86
N GLU A 148 -6.25 10.45 13.55
CA GLU A 148 -5.56 9.79 14.65
C GLU A 148 -5.12 8.40 14.17
N PRO A 149 -3.83 8.17 13.87
CA PRO A 149 -3.39 6.86 13.41
C PRO A 149 -3.31 5.85 14.55
N TYR A 150 -3.83 4.64 14.34
CA TYR A 150 -3.77 3.56 15.32
C TYR A 150 -2.93 2.36 14.86
N ALA A 151 -2.91 2.06 13.57
CA ALA A 151 -2.14 0.94 13.05
C ALA A 151 -1.81 1.09 11.56
N LEU A 152 -0.64 0.57 11.16
CA LEU A 152 -0.32 0.26 9.77
C LEU A 152 -0.57 -1.24 9.57
N LEU A 153 -1.48 -1.57 8.65
CA LEU A 153 -2.02 -2.92 8.47
C LEU A 153 -1.88 -3.35 7.00
N LYS A 154 -1.69 -4.66 6.78
CA LYS A 154 -1.60 -5.28 5.46
C LYS A 154 -2.84 -6.14 5.24
N SER A 155 -3.51 -5.97 4.10
CA SER A 155 -4.57 -6.88 3.66
C SER A 155 -3.96 -8.10 3.00
N ASP A 156 -4.27 -9.30 3.51
CA ASP A 156 -3.83 -10.56 2.92
C ASP A 156 -4.48 -10.83 1.56
N ASN A 157 -5.75 -10.45 1.39
CA ASN A 157 -6.49 -10.67 0.15
C ASN A 157 -6.11 -9.70 -0.97
N GLU A 158 -5.73 -8.46 -0.64
CA GLU A 158 -5.41 -7.45 -1.67
C GLU A 158 -3.91 -7.19 -1.85
N THR A 159 -3.05 -7.72 -0.98
CA THR A 159 -1.59 -7.47 -0.98
C THR A 159 -1.24 -5.96 -0.97
N ARG A 160 -1.95 -5.21 -0.11
CA ARG A 160 -1.86 -3.74 0.00
C ARG A 160 -1.77 -3.33 1.46
N ASN A 161 -1.14 -2.18 1.70
CA ASN A 161 -1.04 -1.59 3.03
C ASN A 161 -2.03 -0.46 3.24
N TYR A 162 -2.44 -0.30 4.49
CA TYR A 162 -3.43 0.68 4.91
C TYR A 162 -3.06 1.25 6.27
N VAL A 163 -3.45 2.49 6.51
CA VAL A 163 -3.42 3.11 7.84
C VAL A 163 -4.84 3.11 8.39
N TYR A 164 -5.03 2.44 9.52
CA TYR A 164 -6.27 2.51 10.29
C TYR A 164 -6.23 3.72 11.21
N VAL A 165 -7.27 4.55 11.14
CA VAL A 165 -7.32 5.85 11.81
C VAL A 165 -8.71 6.17 12.33
N TYR A 166 -8.83 7.13 13.24
CA TYR A 166 -10.04 7.94 13.37
C TYR A 166 -9.89 9.20 12.51
N CYS A 167 -10.90 9.55 11.72
CA CYS A 167 -10.87 10.72 10.85
C CYS A 167 -11.82 11.80 11.34
N HIS A 168 -11.26 12.91 11.83
CA HIS A 168 -12.02 14.06 12.34
C HIS A 168 -12.91 14.70 11.27
N ASN A 169 -12.51 14.66 10.00
CA ASN A 169 -13.35 15.17 8.91
C ASN A 169 -14.61 14.32 8.67
N LYS A 170 -14.56 13.03 9.00
CA LYS A 170 -15.69 12.10 8.82
C LYS A 170 -16.42 11.78 10.13
N HIS A 171 -15.82 12.15 11.27
CA HIS A 171 -16.27 11.79 12.61
C HIS A 171 -16.42 10.27 12.80
N ASP A 172 -15.53 9.49 12.17
CA ASP A 172 -15.62 8.03 12.15
C ASP A 172 -14.23 7.36 11.99
N TYR A 173 -14.16 6.10 12.37
CA TYR A 173 -13.03 5.23 12.09
C TYR A 173 -12.95 4.89 10.60
N CYS A 174 -11.75 5.02 10.05
CA CYS A 174 -11.49 4.91 8.63
C CYS A 174 -10.24 4.07 8.36
N ILE A 175 -10.21 3.49 7.17
CA ILE A 175 -9.00 2.88 6.63
C ILE A 175 -8.59 3.69 5.40
N TYR A 176 -7.32 4.13 5.37
CA TYR A 176 -6.74 4.82 4.24
C TYR A 176 -5.65 3.97 3.59
N ARG A 177 -5.79 3.69 2.29
CA ARG A 177 -4.72 3.04 1.49
C ARG A 177 -3.43 3.84 1.55
N LEU A 178 -2.32 3.18 1.87
CA LEU A 178 -1.02 3.84 2.01
C LEU A 178 -0.59 4.54 0.72
N ALA A 179 -0.68 3.87 -0.44
CA ALA A 179 -0.36 4.47 -1.75
C ALA A 179 -1.14 5.76 -2.10
N ASN A 180 -2.25 6.04 -1.41
CA ASN A 180 -3.06 7.23 -1.66
C ASN A 180 -2.73 8.39 -0.70
N ILE A 181 -1.81 8.18 0.25
CA ILE A 181 -1.32 9.22 1.17
C ILE A 181 -0.15 9.93 0.50
N GLU A 182 -0.35 11.19 0.12
CA GLU A 182 0.64 11.97 -0.63
C GLU A 182 1.64 12.72 0.27
N ALA A 183 1.20 13.10 1.47
CA ALA A 183 2.00 13.83 2.44
C ALA A 183 1.48 13.59 3.87
N VAL A 184 2.41 13.60 4.84
CA VAL A 184 2.12 13.39 6.26
C VAL A 184 2.85 14.45 7.09
N SER A 185 2.19 14.99 8.10
CA SER A 185 2.81 15.83 9.13
C SER A 185 2.20 15.54 10.50
N ILE A 186 3.03 15.50 11.53
CA ILE A 186 2.59 15.30 12.91
C ILE A 186 2.14 16.64 13.49
N THR A 187 1.02 16.64 14.20
CA THR A 187 0.49 17.83 14.88
C THR A 187 0.88 17.83 16.36
N ALA A 188 0.63 18.96 17.05
CA ALA A 188 0.83 19.03 18.49
C ALA A 188 -0.25 18.30 19.31
N ASN A 189 -1.41 18.06 18.71
CA ASN A 189 -2.60 17.52 19.38
C ASN A 189 -2.44 16.03 19.69
N ALA A 190 -2.97 15.62 20.84
CA ALA A 190 -3.05 14.21 21.22
C ALA A 190 -4.30 13.54 20.64
N PHE A 191 -4.39 12.22 20.75
CA PHE A 191 -5.61 11.48 20.43
C PHE A 191 -6.77 11.84 21.35
N GLU A 192 -7.96 11.89 20.78
CA GLU A 192 -9.23 12.15 21.47
C GLU A 192 -10.17 10.94 21.39
N HIS A 193 -10.00 10.07 20.38
CA HIS A 193 -10.95 8.99 20.06
C HIS A 193 -10.31 7.60 20.16
N TYR A 194 -9.86 7.21 21.36
CA TYR A 194 -9.18 5.94 21.54
C TYR A 194 -10.10 4.83 22.09
N ASP A 195 -10.33 3.78 21.30
CA ASP A 195 -11.01 2.56 21.74
C ASP A 195 -10.08 1.34 21.59
N GLN A 196 -9.49 0.92 22.71
CA GLN A 196 -8.54 -0.20 22.74
C GLN A 196 -9.17 -1.51 22.21
N SER A 197 -10.41 -1.81 22.60
CA SER A 197 -11.06 -3.08 22.25
C SER A 197 -11.32 -3.17 20.75
N LEU A 198 -11.81 -2.07 20.16
CA LEU A 198 -12.04 -2.00 18.72
C LEU A 198 -10.72 -2.07 17.94
N ILE A 199 -9.71 -1.31 18.35
CA ILE A 199 -8.40 -1.27 17.68
C ILE A 199 -7.74 -2.65 17.70
N ASP A 200 -7.77 -3.34 18.85
CA ASP A 200 -7.20 -4.67 18.96
C ASP A 200 -7.97 -5.71 18.15
N GLY A 201 -9.31 -5.65 18.14
CA GLY A 201 -10.15 -6.50 17.29
C GLY A 201 -9.80 -6.37 15.81
N ILE A 202 -9.66 -5.13 15.32
CA ILE A 202 -9.28 -4.85 13.93
C ILE A 202 -7.85 -5.30 13.64
N ARG A 203 -6.90 -5.18 14.58
CA ARG A 203 -5.52 -5.66 14.38
C ARG A 203 -5.45 -7.18 14.22
N HIS A 204 -6.26 -7.92 14.96
CA HIS A 204 -6.27 -9.38 14.89
C HIS A 204 -7.00 -9.90 13.63
N ASN A 205 -8.13 -9.27 13.27
CA ASN A 205 -8.99 -9.70 12.17
C ASN A 205 -9.09 -8.63 11.08
N PHE A 206 -7.95 -8.10 10.64
CA PHE A 206 -7.96 -6.99 9.69
C PHE A 206 -8.52 -7.39 8.32
N ASP A 207 -9.55 -6.66 7.89
CA ASP A 207 -9.95 -6.58 6.50
C ASP A 207 -10.13 -5.12 6.07
N PRO A 208 -9.87 -4.79 4.80
CA PRO A 208 -9.90 -3.40 4.32
C PRO A 208 -11.32 -2.79 4.26
N PHE A 209 -12.36 -3.54 4.63
CA PHE A 209 -13.75 -3.08 4.63
C PHE A 209 -14.34 -2.93 6.04
N LEU A 210 -13.50 -3.01 7.08
CA LEU A 210 -13.90 -2.88 8.50
C LEU A 210 -15.06 -3.80 8.87
N SER A 211 -14.96 -5.08 8.52
CA SER A 211 -16.02 -6.07 8.75
C SER A 211 -16.16 -6.48 10.21
N TYR A 212 -15.17 -6.19 11.06
CA TYR A 212 -15.19 -6.57 12.48
C TYR A 212 -16.49 -6.15 13.18
N GLY A 213 -17.17 -7.11 13.81
CA GLY A 213 -18.44 -6.89 14.50
C GLY A 213 -19.67 -6.69 13.60
N GLN A 214 -19.52 -6.71 12.27
CA GLN A 214 -20.62 -6.64 11.31
C GLN A 214 -20.96 -8.03 10.79
N THR A 215 -22.25 -8.30 10.59
CA THR A 215 -22.70 -9.59 10.05
C THR A 215 -23.56 -9.46 8.81
N VAL A 216 -23.40 -10.42 7.91
CA VAL A 216 -24.29 -10.64 6.77
C VAL A 216 -24.81 -12.07 6.86
N LYS A 217 -26.12 -12.21 6.73
CA LYS A 217 -26.78 -13.50 6.69
C LYS A 217 -27.18 -13.81 5.27
N ALA A 218 -26.79 -14.98 4.77
CA ALA A 218 -27.15 -15.40 3.43
C ALA A 218 -27.47 -16.89 3.37
N ARG A 219 -28.34 -17.25 2.43
CA ARG A 219 -28.61 -18.64 2.09
C ARG A 219 -27.81 -19.00 0.84
N LEU A 220 -27.10 -20.12 0.88
CA LEU A 220 -26.36 -20.65 -0.26
C LEU A 220 -27.00 -21.96 -0.73
N THR A 221 -27.05 -22.17 -2.03
CA THR A 221 -27.30 -23.51 -2.59
C THR A 221 -26.05 -24.37 -2.43
N GLU A 222 -26.13 -25.65 -2.76
CA GLU A 222 -24.94 -26.52 -2.83
C GLU A 222 -23.89 -25.95 -3.81
N ALA A 223 -24.31 -25.52 -4.99
CA ALA A 223 -23.44 -24.87 -5.96
C ALA A 223 -22.87 -23.54 -5.43
N GLY A 224 -23.68 -22.76 -4.71
CA GLY A 224 -23.25 -21.53 -4.04
C GLY A 224 -22.15 -21.79 -3.02
N PHE A 225 -22.27 -22.86 -2.23
CA PHE A 225 -21.22 -23.24 -1.28
C PHE A 225 -19.92 -23.64 -1.99
N GLN A 226 -20.00 -24.37 -3.11
CA GLN A 226 -18.83 -24.69 -3.93
C GLN A 226 -18.14 -23.44 -4.50
N ILE A 227 -18.91 -22.42 -4.90
CA ILE A 227 -18.38 -21.12 -5.32
C ILE A 227 -17.66 -20.44 -4.15
N TYR A 228 -18.23 -20.49 -2.95
CA TYR A 228 -17.64 -19.92 -1.74
C TYR A 228 -16.28 -20.57 -1.39
N GLU A 229 -16.19 -21.89 -1.45
CA GLU A 229 -14.95 -22.61 -1.13
C GLU A 229 -13.81 -22.26 -2.09
N ARG A 230 -14.11 -22.15 -3.39
CA ARG A 230 -13.11 -21.89 -4.43
C ARG A 230 -12.70 -20.42 -4.52
N ASN A 231 -13.63 -19.49 -4.27
CA ASN A 231 -13.37 -18.06 -4.41
C ASN A 231 -12.80 -17.47 -3.13
N ILE A 232 -11.47 -17.45 -3.03
CA ILE A 232 -10.74 -16.94 -1.86
C ILE A 232 -10.75 -15.40 -1.76
N THR A 233 -10.73 -14.69 -2.89
CA THR A 233 -10.61 -13.23 -2.91
C THR A 233 -11.83 -12.58 -2.25
N HIS A 234 -11.58 -11.79 -1.21
CA HIS A 234 -12.55 -11.11 -0.34
C HIS A 234 -13.51 -12.03 0.43
N ARG A 235 -13.26 -13.35 0.47
CA ARG A 235 -14.13 -14.34 1.13
C ARG A 235 -14.36 -14.00 2.59
N PRO A 236 -15.60 -13.71 3.02
CA PRO A 236 -15.89 -13.45 4.43
C PRO A 236 -15.86 -14.74 5.25
N GLN A 237 -15.58 -14.63 6.55
CA GLN A 237 -15.53 -15.79 7.42
C GLN A 237 -16.94 -16.20 7.84
N ILE A 238 -17.23 -17.50 7.80
CA ILE A 238 -18.46 -18.06 8.40
C ILE A 238 -18.29 -18.07 9.92
N ILE A 239 -19.23 -17.45 10.63
CA ILE A 239 -19.30 -17.45 12.09
C ILE A 239 -20.44 -18.32 12.63
N LYS A 240 -21.46 -18.61 11.81
CA LYS A 240 -22.56 -19.51 12.16
C LYS A 240 -23.14 -20.19 10.92
N GLN A 241 -23.64 -21.41 11.11
CA GLN A 241 -24.34 -22.17 10.08
C GLN A 241 -25.59 -22.84 10.66
N ASP A 242 -26.69 -22.78 9.92
CA ASP A 242 -27.93 -23.51 10.16
C ASP A 242 -28.47 -24.04 8.82
N GLY A 243 -28.23 -25.33 8.57
CA GLY A 243 -28.49 -25.95 7.26
C GLY A 243 -27.75 -25.22 6.14
N ASN A 244 -28.51 -24.64 5.21
CA ASN A 244 -28.01 -23.87 4.07
C ASN A 244 -27.98 -22.35 4.30
N THR A 245 -28.25 -21.91 5.53
CA THR A 245 -28.20 -20.51 5.95
C THR A 245 -26.93 -20.26 6.75
N TYR A 246 -26.17 -19.25 6.35
CA TYR A 246 -24.87 -18.92 6.89
C TYR A 246 -24.87 -17.49 7.40
N GLU A 247 -24.19 -17.27 8.51
CA GLU A 247 -23.87 -15.94 9.01
C GLU A 247 -22.38 -15.71 8.85
N PHE A 248 -22.04 -14.58 8.26
CA PHE A 248 -20.67 -14.20 7.92
C PHE A 248 -20.25 -12.96 8.71
N GLU A 249 -19.03 -12.93 9.25
CA GLU A 249 -18.41 -11.67 9.69
C GLU A 249 -18.02 -10.87 8.44
N CYS A 250 -18.83 -9.87 8.09
CA CYS A 250 -18.80 -9.23 6.79
C CYS A 250 -19.49 -7.88 6.84
N SER A 251 -18.81 -6.82 6.38
CA SER A 251 -19.47 -5.54 6.14
C SER A 251 -20.32 -5.60 4.86
N ALA A 252 -21.31 -4.72 4.77
CA ALA A 252 -22.14 -4.60 3.57
C ALA A 252 -21.30 -4.29 2.32
N ILE A 253 -20.19 -3.53 2.44
CA ILE A 253 -19.29 -3.22 1.33
C ILE A 253 -18.58 -4.48 0.84
N ARG A 254 -18.02 -5.28 1.75
CA ARG A 254 -17.37 -6.54 1.40
C ARG A 254 -18.34 -7.51 0.74
N ALA A 255 -19.56 -7.62 1.27
CA ALA A 255 -20.61 -8.46 0.70
C ALA A 255 -20.99 -8.04 -0.73
N LYS A 256 -21.08 -6.73 -1.00
CA LYS A 256 -21.33 -6.16 -2.33
C LYS A 256 -20.22 -6.47 -3.34
N LEU A 257 -19.00 -6.74 -2.90
CA LEU A 257 -17.90 -7.16 -3.78
C LEU A 257 -17.86 -8.67 -3.95
N TYR A 258 -18.17 -9.41 -2.89
CA TYR A 258 -17.99 -10.84 -2.85
C TYR A 258 -19.14 -11.62 -3.48
N PHE A 259 -20.39 -11.34 -3.10
CA PHE A 259 -21.53 -12.17 -3.48
C PHE A 259 -22.11 -11.94 -4.89
N PRO A 260 -21.90 -10.83 -5.63
CA PRO A 260 -22.48 -10.70 -6.97
C PRO A 260 -22.07 -11.80 -7.96
N LYS A 261 -20.88 -12.38 -7.80
CA LYS A 261 -20.36 -13.46 -8.66
C LYS A 261 -21.05 -14.81 -8.47
N PHE A 262 -21.93 -14.93 -7.47
CA PHE A 262 -22.70 -16.14 -7.19
C PHE A 262 -24.01 -16.20 -7.96
N PHE A 263 -24.45 -15.09 -8.57
CA PHE A 263 -25.73 -15.00 -9.27
C PHE A 263 -26.89 -15.56 -8.42
N GLY A 264 -27.69 -16.49 -8.95
CA GLY A 264 -28.83 -17.10 -8.28
C GLY A 264 -28.46 -18.13 -7.20
N GLU A 265 -27.17 -18.41 -6.98
CA GLU A 265 -26.70 -19.40 -6.00
C GLU A 265 -26.54 -18.83 -4.58
N VAL A 266 -26.84 -17.54 -4.40
CA VAL A 266 -26.88 -16.87 -3.09
C VAL A 266 -28.14 -16.02 -2.94
N GLU A 267 -28.73 -16.06 -1.76
CA GLU A 267 -29.77 -15.14 -1.33
C GLU A 267 -29.31 -14.40 -0.07
N ILE A 268 -29.11 -13.08 -0.17
CA ILE A 268 -28.88 -12.25 1.01
C ILE A 268 -30.18 -12.15 1.81
N LEU A 269 -30.15 -12.51 3.09
CA LEU A 269 -31.28 -12.45 4.01
C LEU A 269 -31.20 -11.16 4.85
N GLU A 270 -30.03 -10.86 5.43
CA GLU A 270 -29.78 -9.70 6.28
C GLU A 270 -28.38 -9.11 6.03
N PRO A 271 -28.20 -7.77 6.19
CA PRO A 271 -29.23 -6.79 6.51
C PRO A 271 -30.17 -6.50 5.33
N LEU A 272 -31.40 -6.05 5.62
CA LEU A 272 -32.43 -5.81 4.60
C LEU A 272 -32.01 -4.78 3.55
N GLU A 273 -31.27 -3.74 3.95
CA GLU A 273 -30.75 -2.73 3.02
C GLU A 273 -29.80 -3.35 1.97
N LEU A 274 -28.95 -4.27 2.40
CA LEU A 274 -28.07 -5.00 1.49
C LEU A 274 -28.87 -5.90 0.55
N ARG A 275 -29.89 -6.59 1.08
CA ARG A 275 -30.80 -7.41 0.26
C ARG A 275 -31.51 -6.58 -0.81
N GLU A 276 -32.02 -5.40 -0.48
CA GLU A 276 -32.64 -4.50 -1.45
C GLU A 276 -31.64 -3.97 -2.48
N TRP A 277 -30.40 -3.71 -2.08
CA TRP A 277 -29.33 -3.36 -3.02
C TRP A 277 -29.11 -4.48 -4.07
N PHE A 278 -29.07 -5.74 -3.65
CA PHE A 278 -28.95 -6.89 -4.56
C PHE A 278 -30.15 -6.99 -5.51
N LYS A 279 -31.38 -6.86 -4.99
CA LYS A 279 -32.60 -6.88 -5.82
C LYS A 279 -32.57 -5.80 -6.90
N ASN A 280 -32.18 -4.58 -6.54
CA ASN A 280 -32.09 -3.46 -7.49
C ASN A 280 -30.98 -3.68 -8.52
N GLY A 281 -29.81 -4.18 -8.11
CA GLY A 281 -28.73 -4.53 -9.03
C GLY A 281 -29.15 -5.58 -10.05
N ILE A 282 -29.87 -6.62 -9.62
CA ILE A 282 -30.39 -7.67 -10.50
C ILE A 282 -31.44 -7.13 -11.47
N LYS A 283 -32.39 -6.30 -11.01
CA LYS A 283 -33.38 -5.64 -11.90
C LYS A 283 -32.69 -4.80 -12.99
N ASN A 284 -31.68 -4.01 -12.60
CA ASN A 284 -30.90 -3.21 -13.54
C ASN A 284 -30.15 -4.09 -14.55
N MET A 285 -29.56 -5.19 -14.09
CA MET A 285 -28.89 -6.16 -14.95
C MET A 285 -29.86 -6.76 -15.97
N MET A 286 -31.06 -7.19 -15.56
CA MET A 286 -32.08 -7.70 -16.48
C MET A 286 -32.44 -6.69 -17.56
N ASN A 287 -32.63 -5.42 -17.19
CA ASN A 287 -32.93 -4.36 -18.15
C ASN A 287 -31.84 -4.21 -19.24
N VAL A 288 -30.56 -4.29 -18.87
CA VAL A 288 -29.45 -4.20 -19.84
C VAL A 288 -29.49 -5.33 -20.88
N TYR A 289 -29.79 -6.56 -20.44
CA TYR A 289 -29.87 -7.71 -21.35
C TYR A 289 -31.17 -7.74 -22.18
N GLN A 290 -32.23 -7.07 -21.72
CA GLN A 290 -33.50 -6.98 -22.45
C GLN A 290 -33.50 -5.88 -23.52
N VAL A 291 -32.72 -4.81 -23.34
CA VAL A 291 -32.71 -3.64 -24.24
C VAL A 291 -31.93 -3.86 -25.55
N ASN A 292 -31.06 -4.87 -25.64
CA ASN A 292 -30.25 -5.16 -26.84
C ASN A 292 -30.75 -6.36 -27.68
N GLY A 293 -32.05 -6.67 -27.60
CA GLY A 293 -32.70 -7.72 -28.39
C GLY A 293 -33.52 -7.18 -29.58
N GLY A 294 -33.05 -6.14 -30.26
CA GLY A 294 -33.66 -5.55 -31.47
C GLY A 294 -32.67 -5.48 -32.63
#